data_AF-A0A3N2NBW3-F1
#
_entry.id   AF-A0A3N2NBW3-F1
#
_cell.length_a   1.000
_cell.length_b   1.000
_cell.length_c   1.000
_cell.angle_alpha   90.00
_cell.angle_beta   90.00
_cell.angle_gamma   90.00
#
_symmetry.space_group_name_H-M   'P 1'
#
loop_
_entity.id
_entity.type
_entity.pdbx_description
1 polymer ?
#
loop_
_entity_poly.entity_id
_entity_poly.type
_entity_poly.pdbx_seq_one_letter_code
_entity_poly.pdbx_strand_id
1 'polypeptide(L)'
;MAEYRLFLCIHYNLTLNKMKKLLMVLAMLIGIAGYGFAKDIYAHDASVLPKAAQSIIAKNFKAKVSVVKMDKDFGRVTEYEAILADGTEISFDRDGNWDNIEVNKSKSVPAALVPKGIRNFVAKQQPGQRIVGIDKERSGYDVELTNGIDLKFNKAGQFIRYDD
;
A
#
# COMPACT_ATOMS: atom_id res chain seq x y z
N MET A 1 -11.60 -1.28 34.69
CA MET A 1 -10.49 -0.33 34.48
C MET A 1 -9.40 -0.84 33.53
N ALA A 2 -9.09 -2.15 33.48
CA ALA A 2 -8.09 -2.70 32.56
C ALA A 2 -8.52 -2.65 31.07
N GLU A 3 -9.80 -2.85 30.78
CA GLU A 3 -10.32 -2.88 29.39
C GLU A 3 -10.29 -1.51 28.70
N TYR A 4 -10.62 -0.43 29.42
CA TYR A 4 -10.50 0.94 28.90
C TYR A 4 -9.04 1.34 28.64
N ARG A 5 -8.10 0.83 29.45
CA ARG A 5 -6.66 1.05 29.25
C ARG A 5 -6.12 0.31 28.02
N LEU A 6 -6.61 -0.90 27.75
CA LEU A 6 -6.31 -1.62 26.51
C LEU A 6 -6.88 -0.89 25.29
N PHE A 7 -8.14 -0.43 25.36
CA PHE A 7 -8.80 0.23 24.24
C PHE A 7 -8.15 1.57 23.88
N LEU A 8 -7.79 2.38 24.88
CA LEU A 8 -7.03 3.63 24.68
C LEU A 8 -5.62 3.36 24.14
N CYS A 9 -4.93 2.32 24.64
CA CYS A 9 -3.59 1.97 24.16
C CYS A 9 -3.61 1.47 22.71
N ILE A 10 -4.57 0.63 22.35
CA ILE A 10 -4.75 0.13 20.98
C ILE A 10 -5.11 1.28 20.03
N HIS A 11 -6.04 2.16 20.42
CA HIS A 11 -6.37 3.34 19.62
C HIS A 11 -5.16 4.28 19.44
N TYR A 12 -4.36 4.50 20.49
CA TYR A 12 -3.15 5.31 20.42
C TYR A 12 -2.10 4.72 19.48
N ASN A 13 -1.80 3.41 19.56
CA ASN A 13 -0.79 2.75 18.72
C ASN A 13 -1.21 2.70 17.23
N LEU A 14 -2.50 2.44 16.96
CA LEU A 14 -3.05 2.44 15.60
C LEU A 14 -2.94 3.84 14.96
N THR A 15 -3.26 4.90 15.73
CA THR A 15 -3.03 6.27 15.26
C THR A 15 -1.55 6.59 15.11
N LEU A 16 -0.68 6.02 15.95
CA LEU A 16 0.77 6.27 15.94
C LEU A 16 1.46 5.64 14.72
N ASN A 17 1.10 4.44 14.28
CA ASN A 17 1.70 3.82 13.09
C ASN A 17 1.17 4.41 11.78
N LYS A 18 -0.12 4.75 11.70
CA LYS A 18 -0.69 5.51 10.58
C LYS A 18 -0.10 6.92 10.51
N MET A 19 0.13 7.56 11.67
CA MET A 19 0.87 8.82 11.76
C MET A 19 2.36 8.64 11.46
N LYS A 20 3.03 7.52 11.74
CA LYS A 20 4.43 7.32 11.34
C LYS A 20 4.59 7.22 9.82
N LYS A 21 3.68 6.51 9.15
CA LYS A 21 3.64 6.46 7.67
C LYS A 21 3.30 7.85 7.10
N LEU A 22 2.35 8.58 7.70
CA LEU A 22 1.99 9.95 7.31
C LEU A 22 3.06 11.01 7.68
N LEU A 23 3.78 10.84 8.78
CA LEU A 23 4.86 11.74 9.26
C LEU A 23 6.15 11.53 8.47
N MET A 24 6.43 10.33 7.95
CA MET A 24 7.54 10.13 7.01
C MET A 24 7.30 10.89 5.69
N VAL A 25 6.05 10.94 5.22
CA VAL A 25 5.65 11.75 4.07
C VAL A 25 5.71 13.26 4.36
N LEU A 26 5.34 13.70 5.57
CA LEU A 26 5.37 15.12 5.95
C LEU A 26 6.78 15.63 6.33
N ALA A 27 7.65 14.81 6.91
CA ALA A 27 9.01 15.19 7.30
C ALA A 27 9.95 15.38 6.10
N MET A 28 9.69 14.71 4.97
CA MET A 28 10.38 14.99 3.70
C MET A 28 10.09 16.40 3.15
N LEU A 29 8.97 17.02 3.53
CA LEU A 29 8.61 18.35 3.03
C LEU A 29 9.34 19.51 3.74
N ILE A 30 10.09 19.26 4.82
CA ILE A 30 10.74 20.33 5.62
C ILE A 30 12.27 20.20 5.67
N GLY A 31 12.86 19.07 5.24
CA GLY A 31 14.30 18.84 5.28
C GLY A 31 14.96 18.84 3.91
N ILE A 32 15.48 19.99 3.48
CA ILE A 32 16.85 20.21 2.93
C ILE A 32 16.85 21.52 2.15
N ALA A 33 17.28 22.58 2.83
CA ALA A 33 17.97 23.67 2.16
C ALA A 33 19.33 23.11 1.70
N GLY A 34 19.41 22.77 0.40
CA GLY A 34 20.65 22.54 -0.33
C GLY A 34 21.15 21.09 -0.38
N TYR A 35 20.61 20.28 -1.29
CA TYR A 35 21.32 19.31 -2.14
C TYR A 35 20.51 19.15 -3.44
N GLY A 36 21.18 18.94 -4.57
CA GLY A 36 20.68 19.20 -5.94
C GLY A 36 19.25 18.72 -6.25
N PHE A 37 18.55 19.49 -7.09
CA PHE A 37 17.14 19.32 -7.48
C PHE A 37 16.80 17.86 -7.86
N ALA A 38 16.36 17.07 -6.89
CA ALA A 38 15.51 15.91 -7.14
C ALA A 38 14.15 16.47 -7.55
N LYS A 39 13.96 16.66 -8.86
CA LYS A 39 12.66 17.07 -9.40
C LYS A 39 11.79 15.82 -9.47
N ASP A 40 10.84 15.70 -8.54
CA ASP A 40 9.78 14.69 -8.64
C ASP A 40 9.09 14.84 -10.00
N ILE A 41 9.08 13.74 -10.77
CA ILE A 41 8.48 13.74 -12.10
C ILE A 41 7.07 13.18 -11.99
N TYR A 42 6.10 14.06 -12.17
CA TYR A 42 4.70 13.71 -12.30
C TYR A 42 4.35 13.52 -13.77
N ALA A 43 3.72 12.39 -14.09
CA ALA A 43 3.11 12.15 -15.39
C ALA A 43 1.61 11.94 -15.21
N HIS A 44 0.83 12.30 -16.22
CA HIS A 44 -0.63 12.10 -16.25
C HIS A 44 -1.04 11.01 -17.25
N ASP A 45 -0.08 10.19 -17.68
CA ASP A 45 -0.28 9.10 -18.62
C ASP A 45 0.38 7.82 -18.09
N ALA A 46 -0.33 6.70 -18.18
CA ALA A 46 0.18 5.37 -17.85
C ALA A 46 1.35 4.94 -18.77
N SER A 47 1.57 5.62 -19.89
CA SER A 47 2.64 5.31 -20.84
C SER A 47 4.04 5.36 -20.24
N VAL A 48 4.24 6.10 -19.14
CA VAL A 48 5.53 6.17 -18.42
C VAL A 48 5.82 4.95 -17.51
N LEU A 49 4.79 4.17 -17.18
CA LEU A 49 4.94 2.97 -16.36
C LEU A 49 5.59 1.84 -17.17
N PRO A 50 6.33 0.91 -16.53
CA PRO A 50 6.76 -0.32 -17.20
C PRO A 50 5.57 -1.12 -17.74
N LYS A 51 5.79 -1.90 -18.80
CA LYS A 51 4.71 -2.68 -19.46
C LYS A 51 4.05 -3.70 -18.52
N ALA A 52 4.79 -4.24 -17.57
CA ALA A 52 4.26 -5.12 -16.53
C ALA A 52 3.23 -4.39 -15.66
N ALA A 53 3.56 -3.19 -15.17
CA ALA A 53 2.66 -2.35 -14.38
C ALA A 53 1.41 -1.94 -15.16
N GLN A 54 1.57 -1.50 -16.42
CA GLN A 54 0.43 -1.19 -17.31
C GLN A 54 -0.53 -2.39 -17.43
N SER A 55 0.01 -3.60 -17.56
CA SER A 55 -0.79 -4.84 -17.68
C SER A 55 -1.51 -5.19 -16.38
N ILE A 56 -0.86 -4.99 -15.22
CA ILE A 56 -1.47 -5.21 -13.91
C ILE A 56 -2.66 -4.25 -13.73
N ILE A 57 -2.48 -2.97 -14.03
CA ILE A 57 -3.53 -1.97 -13.91
C ILE A 57 -4.70 -2.33 -14.82
N ALA A 58 -4.44 -2.52 -16.11
CA ALA A 58 -5.49 -2.78 -17.10
C ALA A 58 -6.29 -4.07 -16.82
N LYS A 59 -5.63 -5.11 -16.28
CA LYS A 59 -6.28 -6.41 -16.01
C LYS A 59 -7.12 -6.41 -14.73
N ASN A 60 -6.72 -5.63 -13.72
CA ASN A 60 -7.27 -5.77 -12.36
C ASN A 60 -8.09 -4.56 -11.91
N PHE A 61 -7.92 -3.40 -12.53
CA PHE A 61 -8.56 -2.15 -12.13
C PHE A 61 -9.32 -1.51 -13.30
N LYS A 62 -10.51 -1.01 -13.01
CA LYS A 62 -11.37 -0.34 -14.02
C LYS A 62 -11.08 1.15 -14.15
N ALA A 63 -10.57 1.76 -13.08
CA ALA A 63 -10.26 3.18 -13.07
C ALA A 63 -9.01 3.46 -13.93
N LYS A 64 -9.02 4.62 -14.58
CA LYS A 64 -7.87 5.09 -15.37
C LYS A 64 -6.81 5.67 -14.45
N VAL A 65 -5.55 5.61 -14.88
CA VAL A 65 -4.45 6.34 -14.24
C VAL A 65 -4.74 7.84 -14.29
N SER A 66 -4.59 8.52 -13.16
CA SER A 66 -4.74 9.96 -13.00
C SER A 66 -3.37 10.63 -12.93
N VAL A 67 -2.51 10.10 -12.06
CA VAL A 67 -1.15 10.58 -11.82
C VAL A 67 -0.22 9.38 -11.65
N VAL A 68 0.99 9.52 -12.16
CA VAL A 68 2.12 8.64 -11.83
C VAL A 68 3.21 9.51 -11.21
N LYS A 69 3.64 9.15 -9.99
CA LYS A 69 4.84 9.70 -9.37
C LYS A 69 6.02 8.75 -9.64
N MET A 70 7.21 9.30 -9.84
CA MET A 70 8.42 8.54 -10.07
C MET A 70 9.50 8.98 -9.11
N ASP A 71 9.91 8.06 -8.24
CA ASP A 71 11.00 8.30 -7.31
C ASP A 71 12.31 7.92 -7.96
N LYS A 72 13.31 8.79 -7.79
CA LYS A 72 14.63 8.60 -8.37
C LYS A 72 15.70 8.65 -7.31
N ASP A 73 16.57 7.65 -7.34
CA ASP A 73 17.81 7.63 -6.57
C ASP A 73 19.01 7.63 -7.52
N PHE A 74 19.97 8.52 -7.27
CA PHE A 74 21.13 8.77 -8.15
C PHE A 74 20.78 8.86 -9.66
N GLY A 75 19.66 9.52 -9.97
CA GLY A 75 19.18 9.73 -11.34
C GLY A 75 18.49 8.52 -12.00
N ARG A 76 18.34 7.39 -11.29
CA ARG A 76 17.63 6.19 -11.76
C ARG A 76 16.28 6.08 -11.08
N VAL A 77 15.25 5.71 -11.82
CA VAL A 77 13.94 5.42 -11.22
C VAL A 77 14.04 4.17 -10.36
N THR A 78 13.60 4.29 -9.11
CA THR A 78 13.56 3.19 -8.14
C THR A 78 12.15 2.68 -7.92
N GLU A 79 11.16 3.58 -7.97
CA GLU A 79 9.76 3.27 -7.71
C GLU A 79 8.84 4.11 -8.61
N TYR A 80 7.70 3.52 -8.95
CA TYR A 80 6.57 4.20 -9.59
C TYR A 80 5.35 4.10 -8.68
N GLU A 81 4.70 5.21 -8.38
CA GLU A 81 3.41 5.23 -7.68
C GLU A 81 2.31 5.69 -8.63
N ALA A 82 1.39 4.79 -8.99
CA ALA A 82 0.25 5.09 -9.83
C ALA A 82 -1.00 5.37 -8.98
N ILE A 83 -1.54 6.58 -9.12
CA ILE A 83 -2.81 6.99 -8.51
C ILE A 83 -3.89 6.94 -9.59
N LEU A 84 -4.91 6.12 -9.37
CA LEU A 84 -6.05 5.99 -10.28
C LEU A 84 -7.15 7.02 -9.96
N ALA A 85 -8.03 7.27 -10.93
CA ALA A 85 -9.12 8.25 -10.82
C ALA A 85 -10.13 7.95 -9.70
N ASP A 86 -10.12 6.75 -9.13
CA ASP A 86 -10.97 6.36 -8.01
C ASP A 86 -10.26 6.40 -6.65
N GLY A 87 -9.04 6.95 -6.60
CA GLY A 87 -8.21 7.03 -5.40
C GLY A 87 -7.51 5.73 -5.04
N THR A 88 -7.47 4.74 -5.93
CA THR A 88 -6.60 3.57 -5.77
C THR A 88 -5.14 3.98 -5.97
N GLU A 89 -4.27 3.56 -5.07
CA GLU A 89 -2.83 3.80 -5.11
C GLU A 89 -2.10 2.47 -5.30
N ILE A 90 -1.14 2.43 -6.22
CA ILE A 90 -0.38 1.22 -6.55
C ILE A 90 1.09 1.59 -6.71
N SER A 91 1.94 1.06 -5.83
CA SER A 91 3.40 1.17 -5.95
C SER A 91 3.96 0.01 -6.77
N PHE A 92 4.93 0.32 -7.63
CA PHE A 92 5.68 -0.66 -8.41
C PHE A 92 7.17 -0.41 -8.30
N ASP A 93 7.94 -1.50 -8.29
CA ASP A 93 9.38 -1.43 -8.52
C ASP A 93 9.70 -0.93 -9.94
N ARG A 94 10.99 -0.68 -10.19
CA ARG A 94 11.49 -0.24 -11.50
C ARG A 94 11.13 -1.16 -12.67
N ASP A 95 10.87 -2.44 -12.40
CA ASP A 95 10.57 -3.47 -13.39
C ASP A 95 9.04 -3.60 -13.62
N GLY A 96 8.23 -2.89 -12.83
CA GLY A 96 6.78 -2.87 -12.89
C GLY A 96 6.10 -3.98 -12.11
N ASN A 97 6.80 -4.62 -11.17
CA ASN A 97 6.19 -5.52 -10.21
C ASN A 97 5.57 -4.70 -9.09
N TRP A 98 4.32 -4.98 -8.74
CA TRP A 98 3.66 -4.24 -7.67
C TRP A 98 4.25 -4.61 -6.30
N ASP A 99 4.41 -3.62 -5.44
CA ASP A 99 4.88 -3.78 -4.05
C ASP A 99 3.75 -3.51 -3.06
N ASN A 100 3.06 -2.37 -3.21
CA ASN A 100 1.91 -1.98 -2.39
C ASN A 100 0.67 -1.71 -3.25
N ILE A 101 -0.51 -2.08 -2.75
CA ILE A 101 -1.81 -1.72 -3.33
C ILE A 101 -2.73 -1.27 -2.21
N GLU A 102 -3.23 -0.04 -2.31
CA GLU A 102 -4.24 0.52 -1.41
C GLU A 102 -5.46 0.96 -2.21
N VAL A 103 -6.64 0.55 -1.77
CA VAL A 103 -7.91 0.94 -2.38
C VAL A 103 -8.79 1.68 -1.37
N ASN A 104 -9.70 2.49 -1.88
CA ASN A 104 -10.74 3.10 -1.05
C ASN A 104 -11.50 2.03 -0.24
N LYS A 105 -11.87 2.34 1.02
CA LYS A 105 -12.58 1.43 1.93
C LYS A 105 -13.88 0.85 1.34
N SER A 106 -14.53 1.53 0.40
CA SER A 106 -15.72 1.04 -0.32
C SER A 106 -15.43 -0.10 -1.31
N LYS A 107 -14.17 -0.39 -1.61
CA LYS A 107 -13.72 -1.38 -2.60
C LYS A 107 -12.97 -2.54 -1.93
N SER A 108 -12.30 -3.33 -2.76
CA SER A 108 -11.38 -4.40 -2.33
C SER A 108 -10.24 -4.51 -3.29
N VAL A 109 -9.08 -4.88 -2.77
CA VAL A 109 -7.95 -5.31 -3.59
C VAL A 109 -8.42 -6.47 -4.48
N PRO A 110 -8.16 -6.44 -5.80
CA PRO A 110 -8.54 -7.52 -6.71
C PRO A 110 -8.02 -8.88 -6.23
N ALA A 111 -8.92 -9.86 -6.11
CA ALA A 111 -8.59 -11.17 -5.53
C ALA A 111 -7.49 -11.94 -6.28
N ALA A 112 -7.24 -11.60 -7.55
CA ALA A 112 -6.16 -12.18 -8.35
C ALA A 112 -4.77 -11.72 -7.90
N LEU A 113 -4.68 -10.56 -7.22
CA LEU A 113 -3.44 -10.01 -6.69
C LEU A 113 -3.16 -10.45 -5.26
N VAL A 114 -4.13 -11.09 -4.59
CA VAL A 114 -3.99 -11.54 -3.20
C VAL A 114 -3.72 -13.06 -3.15
N PRO A 115 -2.62 -13.50 -2.48
CA PRO A 115 -2.35 -14.90 -2.24
C PRO A 115 -3.55 -15.67 -1.67
N LYS A 116 -3.77 -16.90 -2.17
CA LYS A 116 -4.94 -17.71 -1.78
C LYS A 116 -5.03 -17.97 -0.28
N GLY A 117 -3.89 -18.19 0.39
CA GLY A 117 -3.84 -18.40 1.85
C GLY A 117 -4.40 -17.21 2.63
N ILE A 118 -4.03 -15.99 2.23
CA ILE A 118 -4.51 -14.73 2.83
C ILE A 118 -6.02 -14.60 2.63
N ARG A 119 -6.50 -14.76 1.39
CA ARG A 119 -7.94 -14.68 1.08
C ARG A 119 -8.76 -15.66 1.92
N ASN A 120 -8.29 -16.89 2.03
CA ASN A 120 -8.96 -17.93 2.81
C ASN A 120 -8.97 -17.60 4.31
N PHE A 121 -7.87 -17.07 4.85
CA PHE A 121 -7.80 -16.67 6.25
C PHE A 121 -8.79 -15.54 6.54
N VAL A 122 -8.78 -14.47 5.75
CA VAL A 122 -9.67 -13.32 5.94
C VAL A 122 -11.14 -13.75 5.84
N ALA A 123 -11.50 -14.54 4.83
CA ALA A 123 -12.87 -15.03 4.68
C ALA A 123 -13.35 -15.89 5.87
N LYS A 124 -12.45 -16.66 6.49
CA LYS A 124 -12.78 -17.56 7.61
C LYS A 124 -12.77 -16.86 8.97
N GLN A 125 -11.77 -16.02 9.22
CA GLN A 125 -11.47 -15.47 10.55
C GLN A 125 -11.94 -14.02 10.72
N GLN A 126 -12.17 -13.30 9.62
CA GLN A 126 -12.57 -11.89 9.61
C GLN A 126 -13.84 -11.71 8.76
N PRO A 127 -14.95 -12.38 9.12
CA PRO A 127 -16.17 -12.36 8.32
C PRO A 127 -16.70 -10.94 8.14
N GLY A 128 -17.15 -10.63 6.91
CA GLY A 128 -17.64 -9.30 6.54
C GLY A 128 -16.54 -8.27 6.26
N GLN A 129 -15.27 -8.58 6.55
CA GLN A 129 -14.15 -7.69 6.24
C GLN A 129 -13.65 -7.90 4.81
N ARG A 130 -13.25 -6.79 4.18
CA ARG A 130 -12.61 -6.76 2.87
C ARG A 130 -11.14 -6.38 3.03
N ILE A 131 -10.28 -6.90 2.16
CA ILE A 131 -8.90 -6.49 2.05
C ILE A 131 -8.87 -5.16 1.28
N VAL A 132 -8.41 -4.10 1.93
CA VAL A 132 -8.33 -2.75 1.36
C VAL A 132 -6.89 -2.29 1.14
N GLY A 133 -5.92 -2.96 1.77
CA GLY A 133 -4.49 -2.76 1.53
C GLY A 133 -3.74 -4.09 1.49
N ILE A 134 -2.70 -4.18 0.67
CA ILE A 134 -1.72 -5.27 0.72
C ILE A 134 -0.33 -4.76 0.33
N ASP A 135 0.65 -5.02 1.19
CA ASP A 135 2.06 -4.67 0.99
C ASP A 135 2.92 -5.94 0.99
N LYS A 136 3.86 -6.03 0.03
CA LYS A 136 4.88 -7.08 -0.03
C LYS A 136 6.10 -6.67 0.78
N GLU A 137 6.29 -7.36 1.90
CA GLU A 137 7.49 -7.22 2.69
C GLU A 137 8.51 -8.31 2.37
N ARG A 138 9.78 -8.06 2.71
CA ARG A 138 10.84 -9.09 2.64
C ARG A 138 10.50 -10.34 3.46
N SER A 139 9.69 -10.20 4.52
CA SER A 139 9.23 -11.24 5.45
C SER A 139 7.96 -11.97 4.96
N GLY A 140 7.18 -11.36 4.07
CA GLY A 140 5.86 -11.87 3.66
C GLY A 140 4.93 -10.75 3.20
N TYR A 141 3.78 -10.61 3.85
CA TYR A 141 2.76 -9.63 3.48
C TYR A 141 2.19 -8.92 4.70
N ASP A 142 1.93 -7.64 4.55
CA ASP A 142 1.02 -6.88 5.40
C ASP A 142 -0.31 -6.68 4.68
N VAL A 143 -1.42 -6.77 5.41
CA VAL A 143 -2.77 -6.76 4.85
C VAL A 143 -3.68 -5.92 5.72
N GLU A 144 -4.13 -4.79 5.20
CA GLU A 144 -5.10 -3.92 5.85
C GLU A 144 -6.53 -4.35 5.48
N LEU A 145 -7.37 -4.47 6.50
CA LEU A 145 -8.79 -4.75 6.37
C LEU A 145 -9.65 -3.48 6.44
N THR A 146 -10.88 -3.55 5.92
CA THR A 146 -11.80 -2.40 5.88
C THR A 146 -12.16 -1.82 7.26
N ASN A 147 -12.02 -2.60 8.34
CA ASN A 147 -12.19 -2.13 9.73
C ASN A 147 -10.91 -1.49 10.31
N GLY A 148 -9.83 -1.40 9.54
CA GLY A 148 -8.55 -0.84 9.95
C GLY A 148 -7.66 -1.80 10.73
N ILE A 149 -7.97 -3.09 10.75
CA ILE A 149 -7.09 -4.12 11.32
C ILE A 149 -6.03 -4.51 10.29
N ASP A 150 -4.78 -4.54 10.72
CA ASP A 150 -3.64 -4.99 9.93
C ASP A 150 -3.21 -6.41 10.33
N LEU A 151 -2.88 -7.22 9.32
CA LEU A 151 -2.56 -8.64 9.48
C LEU A 151 -1.24 -8.96 8.80
N LYS A 152 -0.31 -9.55 9.54
CA LYS A 152 0.96 -10.06 8.99
C LYS A 152 0.83 -11.51 8.56
N PHE A 153 1.32 -11.79 7.37
CA PHE A 153 1.42 -13.13 6.80
C PHE A 153 2.86 -13.42 6.37
N ASN A 154 3.26 -14.69 6.37
CA ASN A 154 4.54 -15.09 5.80
C ASN A 154 4.46 -15.17 4.26
N LYS A 155 5.59 -15.43 3.59
CA LYS A 155 5.67 -15.57 2.12
C LYS A 155 4.74 -16.64 1.53
N ALA A 156 4.39 -17.67 2.30
CA ALA A 156 3.46 -18.70 1.88
C ALA A 156 1.98 -18.29 2.05
N GLY A 157 1.71 -17.07 2.55
CA GLY A 157 0.37 -16.56 2.82
C GLY A 157 -0.27 -17.19 4.07
N GLN A 158 0.53 -17.67 5.01
CA GLN A 158 0.06 -18.18 6.31
C GLN A 158 0.08 -17.05 7.33
N PHE A 159 -1.00 -16.93 8.11
CA PHE A 159 -1.13 -15.91 9.13
C PHE A 159 -0.03 -16.06 10.20
N ILE A 160 0.58 -14.93 10.56
CA ILE A 160 1.57 -14.85 11.63
C ILE A 160 0.93 -14.21 12.87
N ARG A 161 0.45 -12.97 12.73
CA ARG A 161 -0.04 -12.15 13.83
C ARG A 161 -0.85 -10.95 13.32
N TYR A 162 -1.60 -10.33 14.21
CA TYR A 162 -2.09 -8.97 14.01
C TYR A 162 -0.91 -8.00 14.14
N ASP A 163 -0.92 -6.92 13.37
CA ASP A 163 0.01 -5.80 13.58
C ASP A 163 -0.62 -4.78 14.53
N ASP A 164 0.19 -4.25 15.45
CA ASP A 164 -0.22 -3.34 16.53
C ASP A 164 -0.13 -1.86 16.12
#